data_AF-A0A1C5MFM9-F1
#
_entry.id   AF-A0A1C5MFM9-F1
#
_cell.length_a   1.000
_cell.length_b   1.000
_cell.length_c   1.000
_cell.angle_alpha   90.00
_cell.angle_beta   90.00
_cell.angle_gamma   90.00
#
_symmetry.space_group_name_H-M   'P 1'
#
loop_
_entity.id
_entity.type
_entity.pdbx_description
1 polymer ?
#
loop_
_entity_poly.entity_id
_entity_poly.type
_entity_poly.pdbx_seq_one_letter_code
_entity_poly.pdbx_strand_id
1 'polypeptide(L)'
;MDYERFYEEVLLPLKQGIPIAYRSYDCQQQKLAAPISIDPKPISIIEGSYSCHPKLWDAYDLRIFLTVPFEEQLRRIESRNGLDRLSVFREKWIPMEEQYFTAFQIQTRCELLFQTAEGL
;
A
#
# COMPACT_ATOMS: atom_id res chain seq x y z
N MET A 1 7.78 -5.92 2.37
CA MET A 1 6.55 -6.24 3.09
C MET A 1 6.50 -7.75 3.25
N ASP A 2 6.05 -8.24 4.39
CA ASP A 2 5.76 -9.66 4.61
C ASP A 2 4.35 -9.94 4.05
N TYR A 3 4.28 -10.29 2.76
CA TYR A 3 3.01 -10.50 2.08
C TYR A 3 2.41 -11.86 2.44
N GLU A 4 3.22 -12.85 2.84
CA GLU A 4 2.72 -14.14 3.33
C GLU A 4 1.89 -13.94 4.59
N ARG A 5 2.45 -13.26 5.60
CA ARG A 5 1.71 -12.97 6.84
C ARG A 5 0.48 -12.11 6.60
N PHE A 6 0.57 -11.11 5.72
CA PHE A 6 -0.59 -10.27 5.40
C PHE A 6 -1.70 -11.08 4.72
N TYR A 7 -1.36 -11.98 3.81
CA TYR A 7 -2.33 -12.85 3.18
C TYR A 7 -3.02 -13.76 4.21
N GLU A 8 -2.24 -14.41 5.08
CA GLU A 8 -2.74 -15.34 6.09
C GLU A 8 -3.56 -14.67 7.20
N GLU A 9 -3.07 -13.56 7.77
CA GLU A 9 -3.71 -12.88 8.91
C GLU A 9 -4.89 -11.99 8.48
N VAL A 10 -4.90 -11.49 7.24
CA VAL A 10 -5.84 -10.46 6.78
C VAL A 10 -6.66 -10.90 5.57
N LEU A 11 -6.03 -11.11 4.41
CA LEU A 11 -6.79 -11.27 3.17
C LEU A 11 -7.61 -12.55 3.12
N LEU A 12 -7.02 -13.68 3.54
CA LEU A 12 -7.70 -14.97 3.52
C LEU A 12 -8.91 -15.00 4.48
N PRO A 13 -8.80 -14.56 5.75
CA PRO A 13 -9.96 -14.46 6.64
C PRO A 13 -11.03 -13.47 6.13
N LEU A 14 -10.64 -12.31 5.58
CA LEU A 14 -11.59 -11.36 4.98
C LEU A 14 -12.37 -12.00 3.83
N LYS A 15 -11.69 -12.73 2.94
CA LYS A 15 -12.32 -13.44 1.81
C LYS A 15 -13.28 -14.54 2.27
N GLN A 16 -13.03 -15.12 3.44
CA GLN A 16 -13.92 -16.11 4.07
C GLN A 16 -15.06 -15.48 4.86
N GLY A 17 -15.08 -14.15 5.03
CA GLY A 17 -16.11 -13.45 5.80
C GLY A 17 -16.02 -13.73 7.30
N ILE A 18 -14.83 -14.00 7.82
CA ILE A 18 -14.60 -14.24 9.26
C ILE A 18 -13.77 -13.11 9.89
N PRO A 19 -13.82 -12.93 11.23
CA PRO A 19 -12.99 -11.95 11.91
C PRO A 19 -11.50 -12.12 11.62
N ILE A 20 -10.81 -11.00 11.41
CA ILE A 20 -9.35 -10.98 11.23
C ILE A 20 -8.67 -10.72 12.57
N ALA A 21 -7.46 -11.21 12.73
CA ALA A 21 -6.58 -10.88 13.83
C ALA A 21 -5.19 -10.56 13.27
N TYR A 22 -4.88 -9.27 13.13
CA TYR A 22 -3.64 -8.83 12.51
C TYR A 22 -2.74 -8.10 13.50
N ARG A 23 -1.44 -8.14 13.25
CA ARG A 23 -0.45 -7.42 14.07
C ARG A 23 0.13 -6.26 13.28
N SER A 24 -0.09 -5.04 13.76
CA SER A 24 0.57 -3.86 13.20
C SER A 24 2.08 -3.94 13.45
N TYR A 25 2.86 -3.40 12.51
CA TYR A 25 4.30 -3.29 12.67
C TYR A 25 4.64 -1.95 13.33
N ASP A 26 5.32 -2.01 14.48
CA ASP A 26 5.83 -0.83 15.18
C ASP A 26 7.22 -0.50 14.62
N CYS A 27 7.30 0.57 13.82
CA CYS A 27 8.55 1.02 13.23
C CYS A 27 9.56 1.55 14.26
N GLN A 28 9.13 2.01 15.45
CA GLN A 28 10.05 2.49 16.48
C GLN A 28 10.71 1.32 17.21
N GLN A 29 9.91 0.30 17.53
CA GLN A 29 10.36 -0.89 18.26
C GLN A 29 10.83 -2.02 17.34
N GLN A 30 10.68 -1.84 16.02
CA GLN A 30 11.04 -2.80 14.97
C GLN A 30 10.43 -4.19 15.20
N LYS A 31 9.20 -4.24 15.72
CA LYS A 31 8.52 -5.50 16.10
C LYS A 31 7.03 -5.47 15.78
N LEU A 32 6.42 -6.65 15.80
CA LEU A 32 4.97 -6.78 15.72
C LEU A 32 4.35 -6.41 17.07
N ALA A 33 3.31 -5.56 17.02
CA ALA A 33 2.50 -5.22 18.17
C ALA A 33 1.56 -6.37 18.57
N ALA A 34 0.81 -6.17 19.65
CA ALA A 34 -0.25 -7.10 20.04
C ALA A 34 -1.30 -7.23 18.92
N PRO A 35 -1.91 -8.42 18.74
CA PRO A 35 -2.92 -8.63 17.72
C PRO A 35 -4.14 -7.77 17.97
N ILE A 36 -4.70 -7.22 16.88
CA ILE A 36 -5.93 -6.44 16.88
C ILE A 36 -6.98 -7.25 16.11
N SER A 37 -8.14 -7.45 16.73
CA SER A 37 -9.27 -8.15 16.11
C SER A 37 -10.23 -7.16 15.45
N ILE A 38 -10.65 -7.48 14.23
CA ILE A 38 -11.62 -6.67 13.48
C ILE A 38 -12.65 -7.60 12.84
N ASP A 39 -13.93 -7.28 13.02
CA ASP A 39 -15.02 -7.97 12.33
C ASP A 39 -15.08 -7.58 10.85
N PRO A 40 -15.39 -8.52 9.96
CA PRO A 40 -15.49 -8.24 8.54
C PRO A 40 -16.61 -7.24 8.27
N LYS A 41 -16.36 -6.32 7.34
CA LYS A 41 -17.34 -5.35 6.85
C LYS A 41 -17.72 -5.68 5.41
N PRO A 42 -18.87 -5.17 4.91
CA PRO A 42 -19.27 -5.38 3.52
C PRO A 42 -18.22 -4.90 2.50
N ILE A 43 -17.44 -3.88 2.86
CA ILE A 43 -16.32 -3.37 2.07
C ILE A 43 -15.12 -3.22 3.00
N SER A 44 -13.99 -3.79 2.57
CA SER A 44 -12.67 -3.63 3.18
C SER A 44 -11.74 -2.98 2.17
N ILE A 45 -11.09 -1.89 2.55
CA ILE A 45 -10.11 -1.19 1.70
C ILE A 45 -8.72 -1.52 2.22
N ILE A 46 -7.90 -2.09 1.35
CA ILE A 46 -6.49 -2.35 1.61
C ILE A 46 -5.68 -1.32 0.83
N GLU A 47 -4.90 -0.50 1.54
CA GLU A 47 -4.08 0.54 0.93
C GLU A 47 -2.60 0.39 1.27
N GLY A 48 -1.76 1.03 0.45
CA GLY A 48 -0.31 1.08 0.61
C GLY A 48 0.43 0.70 -0.67
N SER A 49 1.69 1.13 -0.79
CA SER A 49 2.53 0.98 -2.00
C SER A 49 2.61 -0.46 -2.53
N TYR A 50 2.62 -1.45 -1.63
CA TYR A 50 2.77 -2.87 -1.96
C TYR A 50 1.48 -3.69 -1.80
N SER A 51 0.33 -3.02 -1.62
CA SER A 51 -0.98 -3.67 -1.46
C SER A 51 -1.34 -4.53 -2.69
N CYS A 52 -0.96 -4.09 -3.90
CA CYS A 52 -1.20 -4.80 -5.16
C CYS A 52 -0.10 -5.84 -5.51
N HIS A 53 0.58 -6.42 -4.52
CA HIS A 53 1.63 -7.42 -4.78
C HIS A 53 1.06 -8.63 -5.55
N PRO A 54 1.79 -9.21 -6.54
CA PRO A 54 1.26 -10.27 -7.40
C PRO A 54 0.69 -11.50 -6.69
N LYS A 55 1.26 -11.84 -5.53
CA LYS A 55 0.80 -12.97 -4.70
C LYS A 55 -0.56 -12.72 -4.03
N LEU A 56 -1.05 -11.49 -4.05
CA LEU A 56 -2.30 -11.07 -3.40
C LEU A 56 -3.43 -10.82 -4.40
N TRP A 57 -3.15 -10.85 -5.71
CA TRP A 57 -4.11 -10.46 -6.75
C TRP A 57 -5.42 -11.22 -6.70
N ASP A 58 -5.39 -12.54 -6.46
CA ASP A 58 -6.58 -13.39 -6.43
C ASP A 58 -7.44 -13.21 -5.17
N ALA A 59 -6.96 -12.41 -4.21
CA ALA A 59 -7.69 -12.09 -2.98
C ALA A 59 -8.49 -10.79 -3.07
N TYR A 60 -8.30 -9.98 -4.12
CA TYR A 60 -9.02 -8.73 -4.32
C TYR A 60 -10.14 -8.87 -5.34
N ASP A 61 -11.31 -8.31 -5.02
CA ASP A 61 -12.41 -8.16 -5.97
C ASP A 61 -12.18 -6.99 -6.95
N LEU A 62 -11.45 -5.95 -6.50
CA LEU A 62 -11.13 -4.75 -7.28
C LEU A 62 -9.75 -4.22 -6.86
N ARG A 63 -8.92 -3.84 -7.83
CA ARG A 63 -7.62 -3.20 -7.61
C ARG A 63 -7.60 -1.83 -8.27
N ILE A 64 -7.16 -0.83 -7.51
CA ILE A 64 -7.10 0.56 -7.96
C ILE A 64 -5.66 1.05 -7.86
N PHE A 65 -5.16 1.66 -8.94
CA PHE A 65 -3.88 2.35 -8.94
C PHE A 65 -4.11 3.85 -8.82
N LEU A 66 -3.52 4.46 -7.80
CA LEU A 66 -3.51 5.91 -7.63
C LEU A 66 -2.13 6.46 -7.98
N THR A 67 -2.09 7.46 -8.86
CA THR A 67 -0.85 8.13 -9.27
C THR A 67 -0.97 9.64 -9.11
N VAL A 68 0.16 10.32 -9.21
CA VAL A 68 0.30 11.78 -9.08
C VAL A 68 1.50 12.19 -9.94
N PRO A 69 1.47 13.35 -10.63
CA PRO A 69 2.63 13.84 -11.36
C PRO A 69 3.86 13.93 -10.44
N PHE A 70 5.03 13.59 -10.96
CA PHE A 70 6.27 13.51 -10.17
C PHE A 70 6.57 14.80 -9.40
N GLU A 71 6.44 15.97 -10.04
CA GLU A 71 6.66 17.26 -9.40
C GLU A 71 5.69 17.51 -8.23
N GLU A 72 4.42 17.08 -8.39
CA GLU A 72 3.41 17.18 -7.35
C GLU A 72 3.67 16.18 -6.21
N GLN A 73 4.19 14.98 -6.52
CA GLN A 73 4.65 14.02 -5.53
C GLN A 73 5.77 14.63 -4.66
N LEU A 74 6.78 15.23 -5.30
CA LEU A 74 7.89 15.89 -4.61
C LEU A 74 7.41 17.04 -3.74
N ARG A 75 6.55 17.92 -4.28
CA ARG A 75 5.97 19.05 -3.54
C ARG A 75 5.20 18.59 -2.30
N ARG A 76 4.36 17.55 -2.42
CA ARG A 76 3.60 16.97 -1.28
C ARG A 76 4.51 16.33 -0.25
N ILE A 77 5.57 15.63 -0.68
CA ILE A 77 6.55 15.03 0.22
C ILE A 77 7.31 16.13 0.96
N GLU A 78 7.78 17.16 0.28
CA GLU A 78 8.47 18.28 0.90
C GLU A 78 7.59 18.97 1.95
N SER A 79 6.34 19.30 1.58
CA SER A 79 5.39 19.95 2.47
C SER A 79 5.11 19.14 3.74
N ARG A 80 5.04 17.81 3.64
CA ARG A 80 4.73 16.92 4.76
C ARG A 80 5.96 16.52 5.59
N ASN A 81 7.10 16.33 4.93
CA ASN A 81 8.25 15.64 5.51
C ASN A 81 9.51 16.54 5.62
N GLY A 82 9.51 17.72 4.99
CA GLY A 82 10.63 18.64 4.94
C GLY A 82 11.71 18.26 3.91
N LEU A 83 12.58 19.23 3.61
CA LEU A 83 13.66 19.10 2.61
C LEU A 83 14.62 17.93 2.91
N ASP A 84 14.98 17.73 4.18
CA ASP A 84 15.92 16.66 4.57
C ASP A 84 15.37 15.26 4.27
N ARG A 85 14.04 15.08 4.34
CA ARG A 85 13.40 13.80 4.02
C ARG A 85 13.14 13.68 2.52
N LEU A 86 12.88 14.80 1.83
CA LEU A 86 12.65 14.83 0.39
C LEU A 86 13.80 14.18 -0.38
N SER A 87 15.05 14.47 -0.01
CA SER A 87 16.24 13.85 -0.64
C SER A 87 16.20 12.33 -0.55
N VAL A 88 15.90 11.78 0.64
CA VAL A 88 15.79 10.32 0.85
C VAL A 88 14.64 9.72 0.02
N PHE A 89 13.51 10.40 -0.08
CA PHE A 89 12.42 9.93 -0.95
C PHE A 89 12.83 9.91 -2.42
N ARG A 90 13.45 11.00 -2.89
CA ARG A 90 13.88 11.16 -4.28
C ARG A 90 14.95 10.16 -4.69
N GLU A 91 15.93 9.92 -3.83
CA GLU A 91 17.10 9.10 -4.14
C GLU A 91 16.88 7.61 -3.88
N LYS A 92 15.95 7.26 -2.99
CA LYS A 92 15.75 5.87 -2.55
C LYS A 92 14.32 5.39 -2.71
N TRP A 93 13.36 6.01 -2.04
CA TRP A 93 12.02 5.42 -1.93
C TRP A 93 11.23 5.44 -3.24
N ILE A 94 11.23 6.57 -3.95
CA ILE A 94 10.54 6.69 -5.24
C ILE A 94 11.16 5.74 -6.27
N PRO A 95 12.49 5.69 -6.47
CA PRO A 95 13.10 4.72 -7.38
C PRO A 95 12.77 3.25 -7.04
N MET A 96 12.77 2.89 -5.76
CA MET A 96 12.42 1.52 -5.34
C MET A 96 10.95 1.18 -5.64
N GLU A 97 10.05 2.12 -5.42
CA GLU A 97 8.62 1.96 -5.71
C GLU A 97 8.37 1.84 -7.23
N GLU A 98 8.98 2.71 -8.03
CA GLU A 98 8.89 2.66 -9.50
C GLU A 98 9.49 1.38 -10.08
N GLN A 99 10.60 0.88 -9.51
CA GLN A 99 11.17 -0.41 -9.88
C GLN A 99 10.18 -1.54 -9.60
N TYR A 100 9.51 -1.51 -8.45
CA TYR A 100 8.47 -2.49 -8.11
C TYR A 100 7.27 -2.41 -9.06
N PHE A 101 6.78 -1.20 -9.36
CA PHE A 101 5.68 -0.99 -10.31
C PHE A 101 6.01 -1.52 -11.70
N THR A 102 7.24 -1.26 -12.17
CA THR A 102 7.72 -1.70 -13.49
C THR A 102 7.88 -3.21 -13.52
N ALA A 103 8.55 -3.80 -12.52
CA ALA A 103 8.86 -5.23 -12.49
C ALA A 103 7.61 -6.13 -12.52
N PHE A 104 6.52 -5.68 -11.89
CA PHE A 104 5.27 -6.43 -11.81
C PHE A 104 4.13 -5.85 -12.66
N GLN A 105 4.41 -4.79 -13.43
CA GLN A 105 3.44 -4.09 -14.27
C GLN A 105 2.18 -3.69 -13.48
N ILE A 106 2.36 -3.16 -12.26
CA ILE A 106 1.27 -2.98 -11.29
C ILE A 106 0.11 -2.16 -11.87
N GLN A 107 0.40 -1.09 -12.62
CA GLN A 107 -0.62 -0.23 -13.22
C GLN A 107 -1.55 -0.99 -14.17
N THR A 108 -1.02 -1.94 -14.96
CA THR A 108 -1.83 -2.70 -15.93
C THR A 108 -2.61 -3.84 -15.28
N ARG A 109 -2.33 -4.13 -14.01
CA ARG A 109 -2.98 -5.16 -13.20
C ARG A 109 -4.10 -4.59 -12.32
N CYS A 110 -4.26 -3.27 -12.31
CA CYS A 110 -5.39 -2.60 -11.69
C CYS A 110 -6.50 -2.35 -12.71
N GLU A 111 -7.75 -2.58 -12.30
CA GLU A 111 -8.92 -2.33 -13.16
C GLU A 111 -9.19 -0.83 -13.33
N LEU A 112 -8.79 -0.01 -12.35
CA LEU A 112 -8.97 1.43 -12.38
C LEU A 112 -7.65 2.15 -12.08
N LEU A 113 -7.40 3.23 -12.82
CA LEU A 113 -6.28 4.13 -12.62
C LEU A 113 -6.79 5.56 -12.45
N PHE A 114 -6.39 6.22 -11.39
CA PHE A 114 -6.69 7.63 -11.16
C PHE A 114 -5.42 8.43 -10.94
N GLN A 115 -5.27 9.52 -11.68
CA GLN A 115 -4.24 10.51 -11.42
C GLN A 115 -4.83 11.61 -10.54
N THR A 116 -4.26 11.78 -9.35
CA THR A 116 -4.58 12.90 -8.48
C THR A 116 -3.68 14.08 -8.87
N ALA A 117 -4.29 15.17 -9.35
CA ALA A 117 -3.68 16.49 -9.40
C ALA A 117 -4.46 17.39 -8.44
N GLU A 118 -3.98 18.60 -8.14
CA GLU A 118 -4.74 19.56 -7.34
C GLU A 118 -6.18 19.74 -7.87
N GLY A 119 -7.10 19.98 -6.93
CA GLY A 119 -8.52 20.08 -7.18
C GLY A 119 -8.91 21.18 -8.16
N LEU A 120 -10.12 21.01 -8.70
CA LEU A 120 -10.97 22.13 -9.10
C LEU A 120 -11.12 23.14 -7.95
#